data_AF-A0A0K0DJV3-F1
#
_entry.id   AF-A0A0K0DJV3-F1
#
_cell.length_a   1.000
_cell.length_b   1.000
_cell.length_c   1.000
_cell.angle_alpha   90.00
_cell.angle_beta   90.00
_cell.angle_gamma   90.00
#
_symmetry.space_group_name_H-M   'P 1'
#
loop_
_entity.id
_entity.type
_entity.pdbx_description
1 polymer ?
#
loop_
_entity_poly.entity_id
_entity_poly.type
_entity_poly.pdbx_seq_one_letter_code
_entity_poly.pdbx_strand_id
1 'polypeptide(L)'
;LDLKTQEAALRSGPDVVVATPGRLIDHLHNSPSFSLNNIEVLVLDEADRMLEEAFKDQMNELIRLCAPNRQTLLFSATMTDQIDELASMSLKKPVKIFINENTETALKLRQEFIRIRAGRETDREAIVSGLVTRTFQENTIIFVRMKKDCQRMHILLGLLGLKAGQMHSSLSQAQRIEALSKFKRREIDVLVSTDLASRGLDIEGVQTIINMHMPRTIKQYIHRVGRTARAGRAGRSISLVGEDDRKLLKEIIRTNPDRTLKQRIVAPEVVEAYRQRIDSLEESIRQIDLEEKEEKELRLAEIAMRKTEEKLETGTTEREGRVWFKKATEGERERRRAEKKLLKKEALKRKQEQKTPEQIRLEHEMAFLAREAKRARRRKNQRIRAIVETPSMVTRSFPFVSRLLFYVFDLEEEVFPLLQ
;
A
#
# COMPACT_ATOMS: atom_id res chain seq x y z
N LEU A 1 5.84 -12.44 12.93
CA LEU A 1 5.38 -13.41 13.93
C LEU A 1 4.88 -14.62 13.17
N ASP A 2 5.14 -15.84 13.66
CA ASP A 2 4.50 -17.02 13.05
C ASP A 2 3.00 -17.02 13.39
N LEU A 3 2.16 -17.57 12.51
CA LEU A 3 0.72 -17.75 12.76
C LEU A 3 0.48 -18.54 14.05
N LYS A 4 1.34 -19.51 14.36
CA LYS A 4 1.29 -20.27 15.62
C LYS A 4 1.56 -19.40 16.85
N THR A 5 2.46 -18.41 16.74
CA THR A 5 2.73 -17.44 17.82
C THR A 5 1.52 -16.55 18.06
N GLN A 6 0.87 -16.08 16.98
CA GLN A 6 -0.35 -15.28 17.06
C GLN A 6 -1.51 -16.10 17.67
N GLU A 7 -1.72 -17.33 17.21
CA GLU A 7 -2.70 -18.25 17.80
C GLU A 7 -2.45 -18.52 19.29
N ALA A 8 -1.19 -18.70 19.71
CA ALA A 8 -0.85 -18.89 21.11
C ALA A 8 -1.18 -17.64 21.95
N ALA A 9 -0.85 -16.45 21.45
CA ALA A 9 -1.17 -15.18 22.11
C ALA A 9 -2.68 -14.90 22.20
N LEU A 10 -3.47 -15.37 21.22
CA LEU A 10 -4.94 -15.30 21.29
C LEU A 10 -5.52 -16.33 22.28
N ARG A 11 -4.92 -17.52 22.42
CA ARG A 11 -5.33 -18.55 23.40
C ARG A 11 -5.12 -18.12 24.86
N SER A 12 -4.20 -17.20 25.14
CA SER A 12 -4.03 -16.60 26.48
C SER A 12 -5.16 -15.64 26.90
N GLY A 13 -6.14 -15.36 26.04
CA GLY A 13 -7.30 -14.52 26.36
C GLY A 13 -6.97 -13.04 26.61
N PRO A 14 -6.28 -12.34 25.69
CA PRO A 14 -5.85 -10.96 25.89
C PRO A 14 -7.02 -9.98 25.97
N ASP A 15 -7.00 -9.09 26.97
CA ASP A 15 -8.01 -8.05 27.19
C ASP A 15 -8.15 -7.06 26.04
N VAL A 16 -7.03 -6.82 25.32
CA VAL A 16 -6.92 -5.94 24.15
C VAL A 16 -6.20 -6.66 23.02
N VAL A 17 -6.79 -6.59 21.82
CA VAL A 17 -6.18 -7.05 20.57
C VAL A 17 -6.19 -5.91 19.56
N VAL A 18 -5.09 -5.76 18.83
CA VAL A 18 -4.94 -4.85 17.68
C VAL A 18 -4.72 -5.69 16.43
N ALA A 19 -5.58 -5.55 15.42
CA ALA A 19 -5.48 -6.35 14.19
C ALA A 19 -6.01 -5.64 12.93
N THR A 20 -5.51 -6.04 11.76
CA THR A 20 -6.11 -5.71 10.46
C THR A 20 -7.33 -6.59 10.16
N PRO A 21 -8.32 -6.09 9.39
CA PRO A 21 -9.55 -6.84 9.12
C PRO A 21 -9.32 -8.23 8.52
N GLY A 22 -8.48 -8.33 7.49
CA GLY A 22 -8.19 -9.61 6.82
C GLY A 22 -7.51 -10.65 7.71
N ARG A 23 -6.53 -10.26 8.54
CA ARG A 23 -5.84 -11.18 9.46
C ARG A 23 -6.70 -11.55 10.66
N LEU A 24 -7.56 -10.64 11.12
CA LEU A 24 -8.53 -10.94 12.17
C LEU A 24 -9.57 -11.98 11.71
N ILE A 25 -10.05 -11.86 10.47
CA ILE A 25 -10.99 -12.82 9.87
C ILE A 25 -10.34 -14.19 9.64
N ASP A 26 -9.07 -14.24 9.22
CA ASP A 26 -8.31 -15.50 9.15
C ASP A 26 -8.23 -16.18 10.53
N HIS A 27 -7.95 -15.43 11.60
CA HIS A 27 -7.99 -15.98 12.95
C HIS A 27 -9.40 -16.42 13.39
N LEU A 28 -10.46 -15.66 13.07
CA LEU A 28 -11.84 -16.04 13.46
C LEU A 28 -12.37 -17.29 12.77
N HIS A 29 -11.95 -17.56 11.51
CA HIS A 29 -12.33 -18.79 10.81
C HIS A 29 -11.41 -19.97 11.10
N ASN A 30 -10.09 -19.75 11.24
CA ASN A 30 -9.10 -20.83 11.34
C ASN A 30 -8.53 -21.06 12.76
N SER A 31 -8.89 -20.24 13.77
CA SER A 31 -8.43 -20.41 15.18
C SER A 31 -9.59 -20.75 16.12
N PRO A 32 -9.91 -22.03 16.37
CA PRO A 32 -11.15 -22.44 17.06
C PRO A 32 -11.24 -22.03 18.55
N SER A 33 -10.18 -21.44 19.11
CA SER A 33 -10.13 -20.93 20.48
C SER A 33 -10.49 -19.44 20.61
N PHE A 34 -10.77 -18.75 19.50
CA PHE A 34 -10.88 -17.29 19.46
C PHE A 34 -12.22 -16.83 18.87
N SER A 35 -12.88 -15.86 19.51
CA SER A 35 -14.15 -15.28 19.02
C SER A 35 -14.35 -13.84 19.52
N LEU A 36 -15.16 -13.04 18.82
CA LEU A 36 -15.52 -11.67 19.23
C LEU A 36 -16.91 -11.57 19.89
N ASN A 37 -17.45 -12.70 20.37
CA ASN A 37 -18.79 -12.78 20.95
C ASN A 37 -18.95 -11.97 22.25
N ASN A 38 -17.84 -11.70 22.95
CA ASN A 38 -17.81 -11.03 24.26
C ASN A 38 -17.19 -9.62 24.21
N ILE A 39 -17.03 -9.01 23.02
CA ILE A 39 -16.46 -7.64 22.95
C ILE A 39 -17.50 -6.60 23.38
N GLU A 40 -17.13 -5.76 24.36
CA GLU A 40 -17.91 -4.58 24.75
C GLU A 40 -17.44 -3.32 24.02
N VAL A 41 -16.22 -3.28 23.48
CA VAL A 41 -15.72 -2.16 22.67
C VAL A 41 -15.15 -2.65 21.34
N LEU A 42 -15.42 -1.89 20.27
CA LEU A 42 -14.80 -2.05 18.95
C LEU A 42 -14.32 -0.69 18.44
N VAL A 43 -13.01 -0.48 18.32
CA VAL A 43 -12.45 0.70 17.63
C VAL A 43 -12.22 0.38 16.15
N LEU A 44 -12.65 1.27 15.26
CA LEU A 44 -12.40 1.25 13.82
C LEU A 44 -11.59 2.50 13.44
N ASP A 45 -10.29 2.35 13.20
CA ASP A 45 -9.37 3.48 12.94
C ASP A 45 -8.88 3.56 11.48
N GLU A 46 -8.47 4.75 11.02
CA GLU A 46 -8.31 5.14 9.60
C GLU A 46 -9.43 4.54 8.70
N ALA A 47 -10.70 4.68 9.11
CA ALA A 47 -11.83 4.00 8.47
C ALA A 47 -12.06 4.40 6.99
N ASP A 48 -11.60 5.59 6.56
CA ASP A 48 -11.57 5.98 5.15
C ASP A 48 -10.53 5.22 4.32
N ARG A 49 -9.45 4.71 4.93
CA ARG A 49 -8.46 3.85 4.28
C ARG A 49 -8.92 2.41 4.18
N MET A 50 -9.52 1.85 5.24
CA MET A 50 -10.07 0.49 5.21
C MET A 50 -11.09 0.29 4.06
N LEU A 51 -11.82 1.35 3.68
CA LEU A 51 -12.78 1.31 2.58
C LEU A 51 -12.15 1.53 1.19
N GLU A 52 -11.04 2.29 1.06
CA GLU A 52 -10.30 2.46 -0.20
C GLU A 52 -9.68 1.13 -0.70
N GLU A 53 -9.27 0.25 0.21
CA GLU A 53 -8.55 -1.01 -0.08
C GLU A 53 -9.49 -2.19 -0.45
N ALA A 54 -10.80 -1.92 -0.59
CA ALA A 54 -11.87 -2.91 -0.79
C ALA A 54 -12.13 -3.88 0.38
N PHE A 55 -11.63 -3.60 1.59
CA PHE A 55 -11.97 -4.40 2.79
C PHE A 55 -13.43 -4.23 3.26
N LYS A 56 -14.31 -3.53 2.54
CA LYS A 56 -15.73 -3.37 2.89
C LYS A 56 -16.44 -4.70 3.17
N ASP A 57 -16.20 -5.74 2.36
CA ASP A 57 -16.78 -7.07 2.59
C ASP A 57 -16.25 -7.69 3.90
N GLN A 58 -14.96 -7.55 4.18
CA GLN A 58 -14.31 -8.02 5.40
C GLN A 58 -14.84 -7.27 6.64
N MET A 59 -14.92 -5.94 6.59
CA MET A 59 -15.53 -5.13 7.66
C MET A 59 -16.98 -5.56 7.93
N ASN A 60 -17.75 -5.81 6.88
CA ASN A 60 -19.14 -6.27 6.99
C ASN A 60 -19.29 -7.69 7.56
N GLU A 61 -18.25 -8.52 7.53
CA GLU A 61 -18.21 -9.84 8.17
C GLU A 61 -17.74 -9.71 9.62
N LEU A 62 -16.62 -9.01 9.86
CA LEU A 62 -16.08 -8.66 11.17
C LEU A 62 -17.17 -8.04 12.07
N ILE A 63 -17.94 -7.07 11.56
CA ILE A 63 -19.05 -6.41 12.27
C ILE A 63 -20.16 -7.38 12.72
N ARG A 64 -20.37 -8.49 11.99
CA ARG A 64 -21.36 -9.56 12.31
C ARG A 64 -20.82 -10.59 13.30
N LEU A 65 -19.51 -10.89 13.24
CA LEU A 65 -18.83 -11.80 14.17
C LEU A 65 -18.56 -11.13 15.53
N CYS A 66 -18.55 -9.80 15.58
CA CYS A 66 -18.53 -9.01 16.81
C CYS A 66 -19.87 -9.03 17.55
N ALA A 67 -19.80 -9.09 18.89
CA ALA A 67 -20.94 -8.97 19.80
C ALA A 67 -21.94 -7.85 19.39
N PRO A 68 -23.26 -8.11 19.36
CA PRO A 68 -24.24 -7.14 18.89
C PRO A 68 -24.47 -5.98 19.88
N ASN A 69 -24.05 -6.10 21.14
CA ASN A 69 -24.15 -5.04 22.15
C ASN A 69 -22.76 -4.65 22.64
N ARG A 70 -22.18 -3.67 21.94
CA ARG A 70 -20.86 -3.09 22.15
C ARG A 70 -20.91 -1.58 21.90
N GLN A 71 -20.00 -0.83 22.48
CA GLN A 71 -19.65 0.52 22.10
C GLN A 71 -18.67 0.46 20.91
N THR A 72 -19.13 0.86 19.72
CA THR A 72 -18.21 1.08 18.59
C THR A 72 -17.68 2.52 18.64
N LEU A 73 -16.38 2.70 18.38
CA LEU A 73 -15.76 3.99 18.06
C LEU A 73 -15.29 3.94 16.61
N LEU A 74 -15.45 5.02 15.85
CA LEU A 74 -15.03 5.11 14.46
C LEU A 74 -14.24 6.41 14.27
N PHE A 75 -12.98 6.27 13.87
CA PHE A 75 -12.07 7.37 13.56
C PHE A 75 -11.79 7.37 12.05
N SER A 76 -11.80 8.57 11.45
CA SER A 76 -11.59 8.76 10.02
C SER A 76 -11.09 10.18 9.76
N ALA A 77 -10.15 10.33 8.83
CA ALA A 77 -9.67 11.66 8.43
C ALA A 77 -10.63 12.37 7.46
N THR A 78 -11.56 11.63 6.84
CA THR A 78 -12.52 12.19 5.88
C THR A 78 -13.93 11.61 6.08
N MET A 79 -14.95 12.34 5.62
CA MET A 79 -16.32 11.82 5.48
C MET A 79 -16.61 11.50 4.01
N THR A 80 -17.28 10.38 3.76
CA THR A 80 -17.81 9.96 2.46
C THR A 80 -19.04 9.09 2.67
N ASP A 81 -19.87 8.93 1.65
CA ASP A 81 -21.08 8.10 1.69
C ASP A 81 -20.80 6.66 2.15
N GLN A 82 -19.63 6.11 1.79
CA GLN A 82 -19.19 4.77 2.22
C GLN A 82 -18.85 4.70 3.72
N ILE A 83 -18.40 5.80 4.30
CA ILE A 83 -18.06 5.92 5.73
C ILE A 83 -19.33 6.18 6.52
N ASP A 84 -20.28 6.97 6.01
CA ASP A 84 -21.62 7.10 6.61
C ASP A 84 -22.41 5.78 6.51
N GLU A 85 -22.23 4.98 5.46
CA GLU A 85 -22.75 3.61 5.37
C GLU A 85 -22.09 2.69 6.41
N LEU A 86 -20.75 2.66 6.50
CA LEU A 86 -20.03 1.87 7.51
C LEU A 86 -20.40 2.30 8.94
N ALA A 87 -20.54 3.60 9.18
CA ALA A 87 -21.01 4.16 10.44
C ALA A 87 -22.43 3.69 10.76
N SER A 88 -23.35 3.74 9.79
CA SER A 88 -24.74 3.28 9.95
C SER A 88 -24.84 1.77 10.20
N MET A 89 -23.86 0.98 9.72
CA MET A 89 -23.79 -0.47 9.96
C MET A 89 -23.07 -0.85 11.26
N SER A 90 -22.20 0.01 11.82
CA SER A 90 -21.32 -0.33 12.94
C SER A 90 -21.64 0.41 14.26
N LEU A 91 -22.31 1.56 14.20
CA LEU A 91 -22.61 2.43 15.34
C LEU A 91 -24.12 2.47 15.65
N LYS A 92 -24.48 2.59 16.92
CA LYS A 92 -25.86 2.83 17.38
C LYS A 92 -25.98 4.26 17.90
N LYS A 93 -26.73 5.12 17.20
CA LYS A 93 -26.91 6.55 17.55
C LYS A 93 -25.60 7.28 17.92
N PRO A 94 -24.57 7.29 17.04
CA PRO A 94 -23.27 7.88 17.36
C PRO A 94 -23.34 9.38 17.62
N VAL A 95 -22.59 9.85 18.61
CA VAL A 95 -22.21 11.26 18.75
C VAL A 95 -21.11 11.54 17.72
N LYS A 96 -21.39 12.36 16.71
CA LYS A 96 -20.38 12.79 15.73
C LYS A 96 -19.57 13.96 16.30
N ILE A 97 -18.31 13.70 16.64
CA ILE A 97 -17.35 14.73 17.05
C ILE A 97 -16.51 15.11 15.84
N PHE A 98 -16.61 16.37 15.40
CA PHE A 98 -15.80 16.92 14.33
C PHE A 98 -14.71 17.81 14.90
N ILE A 99 -13.47 17.32 14.86
CA ILE A 99 -12.29 18.17 15.00
C ILE A 99 -12.08 18.82 13.64
N ASN A 100 -12.57 20.06 13.48
CA ASN A 100 -12.16 20.89 12.35
C ASN A 100 -10.63 21.06 12.45
N GLU A 101 -9.89 20.68 11.41
CA GLU A 101 -8.42 20.83 11.43
C GLU A 101 -8.04 22.28 11.75
N ASN A 102 -7.22 22.49 12.78
CA ASN A 102 -6.75 23.83 13.14
C ASN A 102 -6.11 24.48 11.91
N THR A 103 -6.72 25.57 11.43
CA THR A 103 -6.30 26.29 10.23
C THR A 103 -4.84 26.74 10.33
N GLU A 104 -4.36 26.99 11.55
CA GLU A 104 -2.95 27.24 11.90
C GLU A 104 -1.96 26.21 11.34
N THR A 105 -2.34 24.93 11.28
CA THR A 105 -1.48 23.83 10.82
C THR A 105 -1.25 23.93 9.32
N ALA A 106 -2.31 24.23 8.56
CA ALA A 106 -2.23 24.50 7.12
C ALA A 106 -1.51 25.84 6.83
N LEU A 107 -1.76 26.87 7.64
CA LEU A 107 -1.10 28.19 7.51
C LEU A 107 0.43 28.13 7.69
N LYS A 108 0.94 27.18 8.50
CA LYS A 108 2.38 26.96 8.70
C LYS A 108 3.04 26.02 7.69
N LEU A 109 2.26 25.40 6.79
CA LEU A 109 2.77 24.50 5.75
C LEU A 109 3.09 25.28 4.46
N ARG A 110 4.39 25.40 4.13
CA ARG A 110 4.83 25.98 2.85
C ARG A 110 4.77 24.91 1.76
N GLN A 111 3.79 25.02 0.86
CA GLN A 111 3.62 24.10 -0.26
C GLN A 111 4.33 24.65 -1.50
N GLU A 112 5.07 23.81 -2.20
CA GLU A 112 5.83 24.15 -3.39
C GLU A 112 5.63 23.08 -4.49
N PHE A 113 5.59 23.49 -5.76
CA PHE A 113 5.60 22.56 -6.89
C PHE A 113 6.66 22.91 -7.92
N ILE A 114 7.24 21.89 -8.54
CA ILE A 114 8.19 21.99 -9.64
C ILE A 114 7.52 21.40 -10.87
N ARG A 115 7.36 22.20 -11.92
CA ARG A 115 6.71 21.77 -13.16
C ARG A 115 7.73 21.12 -14.09
N ILE A 116 7.55 19.84 -14.37
CA ILE A 116 8.32 19.09 -15.35
C ILE A 116 7.75 19.35 -16.76
N ARG A 117 8.57 19.16 -17.80
CA ARG A 117 8.18 19.32 -19.21
C ARG A 117 7.97 17.94 -19.85
N ALA A 118 7.11 17.86 -20.87
CA ALA A 118 7.01 16.67 -21.72
C ALA A 118 8.40 16.17 -22.15
N GLY A 119 8.63 14.86 -22.09
CA GLY A 119 9.90 14.23 -22.46
C GLY A 119 11.05 14.39 -21.44
N ARG A 120 10.83 15.07 -20.31
CA ARG A 120 11.81 15.27 -19.23
C ARG A 120 11.42 14.62 -17.90
N GLU A 121 10.63 13.54 -17.96
CA GLU A 121 10.22 12.78 -16.77
C GLU A 121 11.41 12.07 -16.08
N THR A 122 12.49 11.81 -16.82
CA THR A 122 13.80 11.36 -16.31
C THR A 122 14.45 12.36 -15.36
N ASP A 123 14.23 13.67 -15.58
CA ASP A 123 14.83 14.75 -14.78
C ASP A 123 14.34 14.70 -13.31
N ARG A 124 13.31 13.89 -12.98
CA ARG A 124 12.84 13.67 -11.59
C ARG A 124 13.97 13.24 -10.65
N GLU A 125 14.87 12.35 -11.07
CA GLU A 125 15.97 11.87 -10.23
C GLU A 125 17.00 12.98 -9.94
N ALA A 126 17.42 13.71 -10.99
CA ALA A 126 18.33 14.84 -10.90
C ALA A 126 17.75 16.00 -10.05
N ILE A 127 16.46 16.31 -10.23
CA ILE A 127 15.76 17.35 -9.46
C ILE A 127 15.70 16.97 -7.98
N VAL A 128 15.29 15.74 -7.64
CA VAL A 128 15.22 15.30 -6.22
C VAL A 128 16.61 15.28 -5.59
N SER A 129 17.60 14.69 -6.26
CA SER A 129 18.99 14.65 -5.79
C SER A 129 19.54 16.05 -5.51
N GLY A 130 19.35 16.99 -6.45
CA GLY A 130 19.76 18.39 -6.29
C GLY A 130 19.01 19.18 -5.22
N LEU A 131 17.79 18.76 -4.84
CA LEU A 131 17.05 19.34 -3.72
C LEU A 131 17.58 18.85 -2.37
N VAL A 132 17.72 17.53 -2.18
CA VAL A 132 18.14 16.98 -0.88
C VAL A 132 19.61 17.25 -0.59
N THR A 133 20.50 17.08 -1.57
CA THR A 133 21.95 17.34 -1.35
C THR A 133 22.30 18.81 -1.13
N ARG A 134 21.43 19.77 -1.45
CA ARG A 134 21.74 21.22 -1.38
C ARG A 134 20.87 22.06 -0.44
N THR A 135 19.73 21.55 0.01
CA THR A 135 18.74 22.39 0.73
C THR A 135 17.86 21.61 1.70
N PHE A 136 17.58 20.34 1.43
CA PHE A 136 16.71 19.50 2.26
C PHE A 136 17.48 18.26 2.75
N GLN A 137 18.57 18.53 3.46
CA GLN A 137 19.50 17.53 3.99
C GLN A 137 19.05 16.92 5.33
N GLU A 138 18.02 17.45 6.00
CA GLU A 138 17.56 16.96 7.31
C GLU A 138 16.12 16.46 7.28
N ASN A 139 15.82 15.40 8.06
CA ASN A 139 14.49 14.88 8.37
C ASN A 139 13.48 14.98 7.20
N THR A 140 13.89 14.48 6.04
CA THR A 140 13.15 14.63 4.77
C THR A 140 12.62 13.30 4.27
N ILE A 141 11.35 13.25 3.86
CA ILE A 141 10.73 12.05 3.26
C ILE A 141 10.53 12.24 1.76
N ILE A 142 11.02 11.31 0.95
CA ILE A 142 10.80 11.28 -0.50
C ILE A 142 9.73 10.23 -0.82
N PHE A 143 8.58 10.65 -1.33
CA PHE A 143 7.53 9.73 -1.78
C PHE A 143 7.66 9.36 -3.26
N VAL A 144 7.73 8.06 -3.51
CA VAL A 144 7.88 7.43 -4.84
C VAL A 144 6.71 6.48 -5.15
N ARG A 145 6.52 6.16 -6.44
CA ARG A 145 5.34 5.42 -6.92
C ARG A 145 5.54 3.90 -6.93
N MET A 146 6.75 3.40 -7.20
CA MET A 146 7.06 1.97 -7.26
C MET A 146 8.23 1.61 -6.36
N LYS A 147 8.25 0.36 -5.84
CA LYS A 147 9.32 -0.12 -4.96
C LYS A 147 10.72 -0.08 -5.61
N LYS A 148 10.80 -0.31 -6.93
CA LYS A 148 12.06 -0.18 -7.69
C LYS A 148 12.61 1.25 -7.72
N ASP A 149 11.72 2.26 -7.74
CA ASP A 149 12.11 3.68 -7.68
C ASP A 149 12.64 4.01 -6.27
N CYS A 150 12.11 3.34 -5.24
CA CYS A 150 12.53 3.48 -3.85
C CYS A 150 13.96 2.96 -3.64
N GLN A 151 14.23 1.74 -4.13
CA GLN A 151 15.54 1.09 -4.05
C GLN A 151 16.59 1.85 -4.88
N ARG A 152 16.27 2.20 -6.15
CA ARG A 152 17.17 3.00 -7.00
C ARG A 152 17.50 4.36 -6.39
N MET A 153 16.51 5.07 -5.84
CA MET A 153 16.74 6.37 -5.18
C MET A 153 17.56 6.21 -3.89
N HIS A 154 17.36 5.14 -3.13
CA HIS A 154 18.17 4.85 -1.93
C HIS A 154 19.65 4.63 -2.27
N ILE A 155 19.94 3.78 -3.27
CA ILE A 155 21.30 3.54 -3.76
C ILE A 155 21.92 4.84 -4.30
N LEU A 156 21.20 5.57 -5.15
CA LEU A 156 21.66 6.85 -5.72
C LEU A 156 22.00 7.88 -4.63
N LEU A 157 21.15 8.06 -3.63
CA LEU A 157 21.39 9.03 -2.56
C LEU A 157 22.56 8.61 -1.66
N GLY A 158 22.77 7.31 -1.44
CA GLY A 158 23.96 6.76 -0.78
C GLY A 158 25.25 7.06 -1.56
N LEU A 159 25.25 6.83 -2.87
CA LEU A 159 26.38 7.18 -3.76
C LEU A 159 26.63 8.69 -3.88
N LEU A 160 25.63 9.52 -3.57
CA LEU A 160 25.76 10.98 -3.42
C LEU A 160 26.15 11.42 -2.00
N GLY A 161 26.46 10.49 -1.10
CA GLY A 161 26.98 10.76 0.24
C GLY A 161 25.94 11.12 1.31
N LEU A 162 24.64 10.91 1.05
CA LEU A 162 23.58 11.15 2.03
C LEU A 162 23.24 9.90 2.83
N LYS A 163 22.91 10.06 4.11
CA LYS A 163 22.37 8.98 4.96
C LYS A 163 20.91 8.70 4.55
N ALA A 164 20.75 7.95 3.46
CA ALA A 164 19.45 7.56 2.93
C ALA A 164 18.95 6.26 3.56
N GLY A 165 17.64 6.15 3.76
CA GLY A 165 16.94 4.91 4.09
C GLY A 165 15.79 4.63 3.11
N GLN A 166 15.32 3.39 3.06
CA GLN A 166 14.18 2.99 2.24
C GLN A 166 13.07 2.31 3.05
N MET A 167 11.82 2.52 2.62
CA MET A 167 10.63 1.93 3.22
C MET A 167 9.61 1.54 2.13
N HIS A 168 9.54 0.25 1.79
CA HIS A 168 8.63 -0.30 0.79
C HIS A 168 8.08 -1.67 1.23
N SER A 169 6.94 -2.12 0.66
CA SER A 169 6.26 -3.38 1.01
C SER A 169 6.98 -4.67 0.56
N SER A 170 8.28 -4.61 0.31
CA SER A 170 9.17 -5.77 0.14
C SER A 170 10.34 -5.79 1.13
N LEU A 171 10.23 -4.99 2.19
CA LEU A 171 10.95 -5.14 3.46
C LEU A 171 10.03 -5.87 4.46
N SER A 172 10.59 -6.52 5.48
CA SER A 172 9.81 -6.99 6.63
C SER A 172 9.33 -5.83 7.50
N GLN A 173 8.31 -6.07 8.32
CA GLN A 173 7.79 -5.05 9.24
C GLN A 173 8.85 -4.59 10.26
N ALA A 174 9.68 -5.52 10.75
CA ALA A 174 10.81 -5.19 11.62
C ALA A 174 11.78 -4.21 10.93
N GLN A 175 12.10 -4.42 9.65
CA GLN A 175 12.95 -3.51 8.87
C GLN A 175 12.28 -2.15 8.62
N ARG A 176 10.96 -2.11 8.37
CA ARG A 176 10.20 -0.84 8.24
C ARG A 176 10.28 -0.01 9.53
N ILE A 177 10.10 -0.66 10.68
CA ILE A 177 10.17 -0.04 12.00
C ILE A 177 11.59 0.38 12.35
N GLU A 178 12.59 -0.44 12.03
CA GLU A 178 14.00 -0.09 12.21
C GLU A 178 14.38 1.15 11.41
N ALA A 179 14.05 1.20 10.11
CA ALA A 179 14.30 2.35 9.24
C ALA A 179 13.60 3.63 9.75
N LEU A 180 12.33 3.51 10.17
CA LEU A 180 11.59 4.60 10.80
C LEU A 180 12.23 5.06 12.13
N SER A 181 12.72 4.12 12.94
CA SER A 181 13.36 4.41 14.23
C SER A 181 14.70 5.13 14.03
N LYS A 182 15.52 4.68 13.07
CA LYS A 182 16.75 5.36 12.63
C LYS A 182 16.48 6.78 12.11
N PHE A 183 15.41 6.97 11.34
CA PHE A 183 14.97 8.29 10.87
C PHE A 183 14.49 9.20 12.02
N LYS A 184 13.69 8.68 12.97
CA LYS A 184 13.27 9.43 14.17
C LYS A 184 14.46 9.84 15.05
N ARG A 185 15.51 9.01 15.15
CA ARG A 185 16.77 9.32 15.87
C ARG A 185 17.78 10.17 15.09
N ARG A 186 17.49 10.55 13.83
CA ARG A 186 18.40 11.28 12.92
C ARG A 186 19.71 10.53 12.59
N GLU A 187 19.70 9.20 12.66
CA GLU A 187 20.74 8.36 12.05
C GLU A 187 20.57 8.28 10.52
N ILE A 188 19.33 8.45 10.05
CA ILE A 188 18.97 8.56 8.63
C ILE A 188 18.36 9.93 8.41
N ASP A 189 18.92 10.65 7.45
CA ASP A 189 18.59 12.04 7.13
C ASP A 189 17.45 12.14 6.11
N VAL A 190 17.42 11.20 5.16
CA VAL A 190 16.45 11.14 4.06
C VAL A 190 15.80 9.75 3.99
N LEU A 191 14.48 9.67 4.14
CA LEU A 191 13.72 8.41 4.04
C LEU A 191 12.94 8.35 2.72
N VAL A 192 13.29 7.43 1.84
CA VAL A 192 12.53 7.16 0.61
C VAL A 192 11.41 6.16 0.93
N SER A 193 10.16 6.44 0.53
CA SER A 193 9.01 5.57 0.83
C SER A 193 7.99 5.49 -0.29
N THR A 194 7.31 4.34 -0.40
CA THR A 194 6.02 4.24 -1.12
C THR A 194 4.85 4.60 -0.18
N ASP A 195 3.69 4.95 -0.74
CA ASP A 195 2.48 5.27 0.05
C ASP A 195 2.11 4.13 1.00
N LEU A 196 1.94 2.92 0.45
CA LEU A 196 1.54 1.71 1.16
C LEU A 196 2.43 1.43 2.39
N ALA A 197 3.75 1.52 2.20
CA ALA A 197 4.71 1.23 3.27
C ALA A 197 4.79 2.31 4.37
N SER A 198 4.17 3.47 4.16
CA SER A 198 4.02 4.53 5.16
C SER A 198 2.67 4.53 5.90
N ARG A 199 1.73 3.66 5.53
CA ARG A 199 0.45 3.48 6.25
C ARG A 199 0.65 2.84 7.61
N GLY A 200 -0.23 3.16 8.55
CA GLY A 200 -0.18 2.70 9.94
C GLY A 200 1.01 3.21 10.77
N LEU A 201 2.00 3.84 10.14
CA LEU A 201 3.22 4.31 10.78
C LEU A 201 3.12 5.81 11.08
N ASP A 202 3.16 6.15 12.36
CA ASP A 202 3.17 7.55 12.76
C ASP A 202 4.57 8.16 12.66
N ILE A 203 4.78 9.03 11.68
CA ILE A 203 6.06 9.66 11.37
C ILE A 203 6.01 11.12 11.79
N GLU A 204 6.26 11.36 13.07
CA GLU A 204 6.47 12.71 13.62
C GLU A 204 7.81 13.33 13.19
N GLY A 205 7.93 14.65 13.35
CA GLY A 205 9.20 15.37 13.25
C GLY A 205 9.71 15.65 11.84
N VAL A 206 8.94 15.34 10.81
CA VAL A 206 9.34 15.55 9.40
C VAL A 206 9.44 17.04 9.08
N GLN A 207 10.60 17.50 8.60
CA GLN A 207 10.81 18.88 8.16
C GLN A 207 10.29 19.11 6.73
N THR A 208 10.62 18.19 5.81
CA THR A 208 10.30 18.32 4.38
C THR A 208 9.69 17.04 3.81
N ILE A 209 8.62 17.20 3.03
CA ILE A 209 8.01 16.15 2.21
C ILE A 209 8.34 16.42 0.74
N ILE A 210 8.94 15.47 0.03
CA ILE A 210 9.25 15.58 -1.41
C ILE A 210 8.44 14.52 -2.17
N ASN A 211 7.38 14.94 -2.86
CA ASN A 211 6.66 14.08 -3.80
C ASN A 211 7.45 14.00 -5.11
N MET A 212 8.41 13.06 -5.21
CA MET A 212 9.09 12.74 -6.48
C MET A 212 8.07 12.33 -7.52
N HIS A 213 7.07 11.55 -7.09
CA HIS A 213 5.91 11.17 -7.88
C HIS A 213 4.64 11.64 -7.18
N MET A 214 3.74 12.29 -7.92
CA MET A 214 2.43 12.66 -7.38
C MET A 214 1.61 11.42 -6.99
N PRO A 215 0.84 11.49 -5.90
CA PRO A 215 -0.09 10.43 -5.50
C PRO A 215 -1.25 10.30 -6.49
N ARG A 216 -2.13 9.31 -6.30
CA ARG A 216 -3.27 9.08 -7.21
C ARG A 216 -4.50 9.93 -6.87
N THR A 217 -4.63 10.38 -5.63
CA THR A 217 -5.80 11.16 -5.15
C THR A 217 -5.37 12.36 -4.31
N ILE A 218 -6.24 13.38 -4.22
CA ILE A 218 -6.01 14.53 -3.33
C ILE A 218 -6.00 14.13 -1.85
N LYS A 219 -6.79 13.11 -1.44
CA LYS A 219 -6.71 12.55 -0.08
C LYS A 219 -5.30 12.05 0.25
N GLN A 220 -4.68 11.29 -0.66
CA GLN A 220 -3.31 10.81 -0.48
C GLN A 220 -2.31 11.98 -0.42
N TYR A 221 -2.50 13.03 -1.24
CA TYR A 221 -1.68 14.25 -1.16
C TYR A 221 -1.75 14.89 0.22
N ILE A 222 -2.96 15.11 0.75
CA ILE A 222 -3.20 15.69 2.08
C ILE A 222 -2.54 14.82 3.17
N HIS A 223 -2.75 13.50 3.17
CA HIS A 223 -2.16 12.60 4.17
C HIS A 223 -0.62 12.52 4.11
N ARG A 224 0.00 12.76 2.95
CA ARG A 224 1.47 12.88 2.81
C ARG A 224 1.97 14.20 3.39
N VAL A 225 1.38 15.34 2.99
CA VAL A 225 1.87 16.66 3.44
C VAL A 225 1.54 16.91 4.92
N GLY A 226 0.47 16.33 5.44
CA GLY A 226 0.12 16.30 6.86
C GLY A 226 1.03 15.44 7.77
N ARG A 227 2.12 14.87 7.24
CA ARG A 227 3.21 14.28 8.06
C ARG A 227 4.24 15.33 8.48
N THR A 228 4.28 16.51 7.84
CA THR A 228 5.04 17.69 8.31
C THR A 228 4.09 18.74 8.93
N ALA A 229 4.61 19.89 9.38
CA ALA A 229 3.91 20.99 10.08
C ALA A 229 3.16 20.63 11.40
N ARG A 230 3.19 19.36 11.83
CA ARG A 230 2.59 18.88 13.08
C ARG A 230 3.19 19.55 14.33
N ALA A 231 2.38 19.62 15.39
CA ALA A 231 2.71 20.25 16.67
C ALA A 231 3.19 21.71 16.53
N GLY A 232 2.53 22.49 15.67
CA GLY A 232 2.73 23.93 15.54
C GLY A 232 4.07 24.38 14.92
N ARG A 233 4.89 23.45 14.44
CA ARG A 233 6.15 23.74 13.72
C ARG A 233 5.86 24.20 12.28
N ALA A 234 6.79 24.92 11.67
CA ALA A 234 6.74 25.15 10.22
C ALA A 234 7.12 23.86 9.47
N GLY A 235 6.44 23.59 8.36
CA GLY A 235 6.72 22.43 7.48
C GLY A 235 6.84 22.84 6.02
N ARG A 236 7.44 21.99 5.19
CA ARG A 236 7.51 22.20 3.73
C ARG A 236 7.14 20.96 2.94
N SER A 237 6.40 21.14 1.86
CA SER A 237 6.15 20.08 0.87
C SER A 237 6.52 20.53 -0.53
N ILE A 238 7.34 19.75 -1.24
CA ILE A 238 7.79 20.00 -2.62
C ILE A 238 7.24 18.90 -3.51
N SER A 239 6.63 19.26 -4.63
CA SER A 239 5.91 18.30 -5.48
C SER A 239 6.31 18.39 -6.95
N LEU A 240 6.79 17.28 -7.52
CA LEU A 240 7.24 17.22 -8.92
C LEU A 240 6.04 16.83 -9.80
N VAL A 241 5.55 17.79 -10.58
CA VAL A 241 4.33 17.68 -11.37
C VAL A 241 4.67 17.51 -12.84
N GLY A 242 4.37 16.34 -13.39
CA GLY A 242 4.46 16.02 -14.82
C GLY A 242 3.24 16.47 -15.62
N GLU A 243 3.14 16.00 -16.86
CA GLU A 243 2.01 16.34 -17.74
C GLU A 243 0.69 15.68 -17.31
N ASP A 244 0.74 14.39 -16.91
CA ASP A 244 -0.42 13.63 -16.44
C ASP A 244 -0.98 14.19 -15.11
N ASP A 245 -0.08 14.64 -14.24
CA ASP A 245 -0.37 15.13 -12.90
C ASP A 245 -1.14 16.47 -12.90
N ARG A 246 -1.28 17.14 -14.06
CA ARG A 246 -1.94 18.45 -14.24
C ARG A 246 -3.37 18.53 -13.68
N LYS A 247 -4.14 17.43 -13.73
CA LYS A 247 -5.51 17.39 -13.20
C LYS A 247 -5.51 17.52 -11.67
N LEU A 248 -4.67 16.73 -11.01
CA LEU A 248 -4.50 16.74 -9.57
C LEU A 248 -3.90 18.06 -9.06
N LEU A 249 -2.95 18.66 -9.79
CA LEU A 249 -2.45 20.00 -9.45
C LEU A 249 -3.58 21.06 -9.44
N LYS A 250 -4.48 21.05 -10.44
CA LYS A 250 -5.65 21.97 -10.45
C LYS A 250 -6.59 21.73 -9.27
N GLU A 251 -6.77 20.48 -8.86
CA GLU A 251 -7.58 20.13 -7.70
C GLU A 251 -6.94 20.62 -6.39
N ILE A 252 -5.64 20.41 -6.20
CA ILE A 252 -4.87 20.92 -5.05
C ILE A 252 -4.91 22.45 -4.99
N ILE A 253 -4.79 23.15 -6.12
CA ILE A 253 -4.92 24.62 -6.19
C ILE A 253 -6.33 25.05 -5.75
N ARG A 254 -7.39 24.38 -6.20
CA ARG A 254 -8.77 24.69 -5.81
C ARG A 254 -9.01 24.49 -4.31
N THR A 255 -8.36 23.49 -3.70
CA THR A 255 -8.51 23.16 -2.28
C THR A 255 -7.59 23.99 -1.36
N ASN A 256 -6.63 24.76 -1.90
CA ASN A 256 -5.75 25.67 -1.15
C ASN A 256 -6.00 27.14 -1.56
N PRO A 257 -7.12 27.76 -1.13
CA PRO A 257 -7.49 29.12 -1.54
C PRO A 257 -6.45 30.19 -1.14
N ASP A 258 -5.75 30.00 -0.02
CA ASP A 258 -4.83 30.97 0.59
C ASP A 258 -3.48 31.14 -0.15
N ARG A 259 -3.34 30.58 -1.36
CA ARG A 259 -2.14 30.71 -2.23
C ARG A 259 -0.82 30.26 -1.56
N THR A 260 -0.90 29.36 -0.58
CA THR A 260 0.26 28.74 0.10
C THR A 260 1.13 27.94 -0.86
N LEU A 261 0.56 27.41 -1.94
CA LEU A 261 1.23 26.67 -3.00
C LEU A 261 1.96 27.60 -3.99
N LYS A 262 3.29 27.56 -3.98
CA LYS A 262 4.15 28.37 -4.88
C LYS A 262 4.87 27.51 -5.92
N GLN A 263 5.14 28.06 -7.10
CA GLN A 263 6.01 27.38 -8.07
C GLN A 263 7.48 27.57 -7.67
N ARG A 264 8.20 26.48 -7.43
CA ARG A 264 9.66 26.48 -7.36
C ARG A 264 10.23 26.33 -8.77
N ILE A 265 11.17 27.20 -9.12
CA ILE A 265 12.01 27.06 -10.30
C ILE A 265 13.32 26.43 -9.84
N VAL A 266 13.79 25.41 -10.57
CA VAL A 266 15.14 24.86 -10.43
C VAL A 266 15.93 25.30 -11.65
N ALA A 267 17.13 25.82 -11.43
CA ALA A 267 18.05 26.27 -12.46
C ALA A 267 18.40 25.10 -13.41
N PRO A 268 18.23 25.21 -14.75
CA PRO A 268 18.48 24.12 -15.69
C PRO A 268 19.89 23.52 -15.59
N GLU A 269 20.87 24.36 -15.29
CA GLU A 269 22.29 24.04 -15.14
C GLU A 269 22.52 23.08 -13.97
N VAL A 270 21.71 23.20 -12.91
CA VAL A 270 21.72 22.29 -11.75
C VAL A 270 21.12 20.95 -12.15
N VAL A 271 19.99 20.94 -12.86
CA VAL A 271 19.38 19.68 -13.33
C VAL A 271 20.33 18.94 -14.26
N GLU A 272 21.02 19.66 -15.15
CA GLU A 272 22.02 19.11 -16.06
C GLU A 272 23.24 18.53 -15.30
N ALA A 273 23.81 19.26 -14.35
CA ALA A 273 24.95 18.78 -13.55
C ALA A 273 24.61 17.52 -12.73
N TYR A 274 23.43 17.46 -12.12
CA TYR A 274 22.99 16.26 -11.40
C TYR A 274 22.63 15.10 -12.35
N ARG A 275 22.11 15.38 -13.55
CA ARG A 275 21.90 14.35 -14.58
C ARG A 275 23.23 13.71 -14.99
N GLN A 276 24.22 14.51 -15.38
CA GLN A 276 25.56 14.02 -15.72
C GLN A 276 26.22 13.25 -14.56
N ARG A 277 25.98 13.67 -13.32
CA ARG A 277 26.45 12.93 -12.13
C ARG A 277 25.74 11.59 -11.97
N ILE A 278 24.42 11.52 -12.17
CA ILE A 278 23.66 10.26 -12.16
C ILE A 278 24.14 9.34 -13.30
N ASP A 279 24.31 9.86 -14.51
CA ASP A 279 24.82 9.11 -15.66
C ASP A 279 26.21 8.51 -15.38
N SER A 280 27.08 9.24 -14.66
CA SER A 280 28.40 8.74 -14.21
C SER A 280 28.34 7.69 -13.09
N LEU A 281 27.23 7.59 -12.37
CA LEU A 281 26.99 6.62 -11.29
C LEU A 281 26.10 5.44 -11.72
N GLU A 282 25.48 5.51 -12.89
CA GLU A 282 24.49 4.55 -13.40
C GLU A 282 25.01 3.12 -13.43
N GLU A 283 26.30 2.90 -13.72
CA GLU A 283 26.89 1.57 -13.68
C GLU A 283 27.09 1.07 -12.23
N SER A 284 27.59 1.92 -11.32
CA SER A 284 27.67 1.58 -9.89
C SER A 284 26.29 1.29 -9.27
N ILE A 285 25.25 2.01 -9.70
CA ILE A 285 23.86 1.75 -9.29
C ILE A 285 23.41 0.36 -9.73
N ARG A 286 23.80 -0.11 -10.93
CA ARG A 286 23.45 -1.44 -11.45
C ARG A 286 24.20 -2.55 -10.75
N GLN A 287 25.50 -2.37 -10.47
CA GLN A 287 26.28 -3.36 -9.73
C GLN A 287 25.70 -3.54 -8.31
N ILE A 288 25.44 -2.46 -7.57
CA ILE A 288 24.82 -2.54 -6.24
C ILE A 288 23.40 -3.12 -6.29
N ASP A 289 22.57 -2.73 -7.28
CA ASP A 289 21.23 -3.32 -7.46
C ASP A 289 21.30 -4.80 -7.88
N LEU A 290 22.39 -5.29 -8.46
CA LEU A 290 22.62 -6.70 -8.73
C LEU A 290 23.10 -7.44 -7.46
N GLU A 291 24.11 -6.93 -6.77
CA GLU A 291 24.64 -7.44 -5.50
C GLU A 291 23.53 -7.59 -4.44
N GLU A 292 22.67 -6.56 -4.26
CA GLU A 292 21.51 -6.62 -3.34
C GLU A 292 20.48 -7.70 -3.74
N LYS A 293 20.40 -8.10 -5.01
CA LYS A 293 19.53 -9.21 -5.45
C LYS A 293 20.20 -10.55 -5.22
N GLU A 294 21.48 -10.69 -5.56
CA GLU A 294 22.23 -11.93 -5.39
C GLU A 294 22.36 -12.30 -3.90
N GLU A 295 22.69 -11.35 -3.01
CA GLU A 295 22.61 -11.55 -1.56
C GLU A 295 21.23 -12.02 -1.10
N LYS A 296 20.16 -11.46 -1.68
CA LYS A 296 18.79 -11.74 -1.28
C LYS A 296 18.32 -13.11 -1.76
N GLU A 297 18.72 -13.53 -2.95
CA GLU A 297 18.44 -14.86 -3.47
C GLU A 297 19.25 -15.93 -2.72
N LEU A 298 20.53 -15.65 -2.40
CA LEU A 298 21.36 -16.50 -1.54
C LEU A 298 20.71 -16.68 -0.16
N ARG A 299 20.35 -15.58 0.52
CA ARG A 299 19.70 -15.60 1.85
C ARG A 299 18.34 -16.30 1.86
N LEU A 300 17.60 -16.25 0.75
CA LEU A 300 16.36 -17.01 0.59
C LEU A 300 16.63 -18.51 0.37
N ALA A 301 17.70 -18.86 -0.35
CA ALA A 301 18.14 -20.24 -0.51
C ALA A 301 18.60 -20.85 0.83
N GLU A 302 19.43 -20.15 1.60
CA GLU A 302 19.84 -20.55 2.97
C GLU A 302 18.63 -20.84 3.88
N ILE A 303 17.66 -19.92 3.92
CA ILE A 303 16.43 -20.07 4.70
C ILE A 303 15.59 -21.26 4.21
N ALA A 304 15.63 -21.58 2.91
CA ALA A 304 14.92 -22.72 2.34
C ALA A 304 15.63 -24.05 2.63
N MET A 305 16.97 -24.08 2.57
CA MET A 305 17.79 -25.24 2.92
C MET A 305 17.60 -25.61 4.39
N ARG A 306 17.77 -24.65 5.30
CA ARG A 306 17.57 -24.90 6.75
C ARG A 306 16.16 -25.37 7.07
N LYS A 307 15.13 -24.79 6.45
CA LYS A 307 13.73 -25.26 6.57
C LYS A 307 13.47 -26.64 5.94
N THR A 308 14.40 -27.16 5.15
CA THR A 308 14.33 -28.51 4.58
C THR A 308 15.05 -29.51 5.49
N GLU A 309 16.20 -29.15 6.03
CA GLU A 309 16.91 -29.88 7.10
C GLU A 309 16.00 -30.04 8.34
N GLU A 310 15.47 -28.93 8.87
CA GLU A 310 14.49 -28.89 9.98
C GLU A 310 13.29 -29.84 9.75
N LYS A 311 12.87 -30.06 8.50
CA LYS A 311 11.77 -30.97 8.14
C LYS A 311 12.18 -32.43 8.00
N LEU A 312 13.38 -32.69 7.47
CA LEU A 312 13.94 -34.05 7.41
C LEU A 312 14.18 -34.60 8.82
N GLU A 313 14.62 -33.76 9.76
CA GLU A 313 14.79 -34.12 11.17
C GLU A 313 13.45 -34.33 11.90
N THR A 314 12.44 -33.48 11.65
CA THR A 314 11.17 -33.51 12.40
C THR A 314 10.08 -34.42 11.81
N GLY A 315 10.25 -34.92 10.57
CA GLY A 315 9.42 -35.98 9.98
C GLY A 315 7.94 -35.64 9.76
N THR A 316 7.51 -34.38 9.92
CA THR A 316 6.09 -34.02 9.83
C THR A 316 5.57 -33.95 8.40
N THR A 317 4.58 -34.77 8.08
CA THR A 317 3.80 -34.72 6.82
C THR A 317 2.97 -33.45 6.68
N GLU A 318 2.58 -33.14 5.44
CA GLU A 318 1.78 -31.96 5.10
C GLU A 318 0.43 -31.95 5.84
N ARG A 319 0.06 -30.80 6.41
CA ARG A 319 -1.27 -30.55 6.98
C ARG A 319 -2.13 -29.81 5.98
N GLU A 320 -3.44 -30.03 6.07
CA GLU A 320 -4.44 -29.52 5.13
C GLU A 320 -4.38 -27.99 4.97
N GLY A 321 -4.57 -27.52 3.73
CA GLY A 321 -4.45 -26.10 3.39
C GLY A 321 -5.57 -25.26 4.00
N ARG A 322 -5.20 -24.23 4.77
CA ARG A 322 -6.15 -23.28 5.39
C ARG A 322 -7.10 -22.67 4.37
N VAL A 323 -8.35 -22.48 4.78
CA VAL A 323 -9.35 -21.78 3.96
C VAL A 323 -9.12 -20.28 4.07
N TRP A 324 -8.34 -19.72 3.15
CA TRP A 324 -8.24 -18.28 2.99
C TRP A 324 -9.58 -17.71 2.53
N PHE A 325 -10.07 -16.67 3.20
CA PHE A 325 -11.34 -16.05 2.87
C PHE A 325 -11.35 -15.47 1.44
N LYS A 326 -12.10 -16.13 0.55
CA LYS A 326 -12.46 -15.65 -0.79
C LYS A 326 -13.96 -15.78 -0.97
N LYS A 327 -14.60 -14.82 -1.65
CA LYS A 327 -16.02 -14.93 -2.04
C LYS A 327 -16.25 -16.25 -2.79
N ALA A 328 -17.23 -17.04 -2.35
CA ALA A 328 -17.52 -18.35 -2.92
C ALA A 328 -17.74 -18.28 -4.45
N THR A 329 -18.48 -17.27 -4.91
CA THR A 329 -18.75 -16.97 -6.32
C THR A 329 -17.51 -16.59 -7.13
N GLU A 330 -16.41 -16.21 -6.48
CA GLU A 330 -15.13 -15.88 -7.11
C GLU A 330 -14.19 -17.07 -7.11
N GLY A 331 -14.02 -17.77 -5.98
CA GLY A 331 -13.23 -19.00 -5.89
C GLY A 331 -13.73 -20.10 -6.83
N GLU A 332 -15.05 -20.26 -6.95
CA GLU A 332 -15.67 -21.18 -7.93
C GLU A 332 -15.42 -20.72 -9.38
N ARG A 333 -15.53 -19.41 -9.66
CA ARG A 333 -15.18 -18.84 -10.98
C ARG A 333 -13.70 -19.01 -11.31
N GLU A 334 -12.80 -18.92 -10.34
CA GLU A 334 -11.36 -19.16 -10.53
C GLU A 334 -11.07 -20.63 -10.79
N ARG A 335 -11.58 -21.58 -9.97
CA ARG A 335 -11.47 -23.03 -10.22
C ARG A 335 -11.99 -23.41 -11.60
N ARG A 336 -13.23 -23.00 -11.93
CA ARG A 336 -13.89 -23.26 -13.22
C ARG A 336 -13.23 -22.55 -14.42
N ARG A 337 -12.38 -21.55 -14.18
CA ARG A 337 -11.47 -20.94 -15.19
C ARG A 337 -10.14 -21.69 -15.28
N ALA A 338 -9.61 -22.20 -14.17
CA ALA A 338 -8.38 -22.99 -14.12
C ALA A 338 -8.55 -24.35 -14.79
N GLU A 339 -9.61 -25.11 -14.47
CA GLU A 339 -9.98 -26.36 -15.15
C GLU A 339 -10.14 -26.15 -16.65
N LYS A 340 -10.88 -25.11 -17.07
CA LYS A 340 -11.06 -24.75 -18.49
C LYS A 340 -9.77 -24.28 -19.17
N LYS A 341 -8.76 -23.81 -18.41
CA LYS A 341 -7.41 -23.56 -18.94
C LYS A 341 -6.61 -24.87 -19.06
N LEU A 342 -6.71 -25.76 -18.07
CA LEU A 342 -6.00 -27.04 -18.02
C LEU A 342 -6.46 -27.98 -19.14
N LEU A 343 -7.76 -28.28 -19.21
CA LEU A 343 -8.39 -29.06 -20.27
C LEU A 343 -8.08 -28.50 -21.66
N LYS A 344 -8.04 -27.16 -21.80
CA LYS A 344 -7.69 -26.51 -23.07
C LYS A 344 -6.19 -26.58 -23.38
N LYS A 345 -5.31 -26.59 -22.38
CA LYS A 345 -3.86 -26.79 -22.55
C LYS A 345 -3.57 -28.23 -22.98
N GLU A 346 -4.21 -29.21 -22.35
CA GLU A 346 -4.09 -30.65 -22.70
C GLU A 346 -4.65 -30.95 -24.09
N ALA A 347 -5.84 -30.43 -24.41
CA ALA A 347 -6.42 -30.56 -25.75
C ALA A 347 -5.60 -29.86 -26.84
N LEU A 348 -4.89 -28.77 -26.51
CA LEU A 348 -3.93 -28.13 -27.42
C LEU A 348 -2.67 -28.98 -27.59
N LYS A 349 -2.12 -29.54 -26.49
CA LYS A 349 -0.92 -30.37 -26.50
C LYS A 349 -1.13 -31.63 -27.35
N ARG A 350 -2.22 -32.37 -27.12
CA ARG A 350 -2.63 -33.52 -27.96
C ARG A 350 -2.81 -33.14 -29.43
N LYS A 351 -3.27 -31.91 -29.74
CA LYS A 351 -3.39 -31.39 -31.11
C LYS A 351 -2.09 -30.87 -31.73
N GLN A 352 -1.01 -30.72 -30.96
CA GLN A 352 0.33 -30.44 -31.48
C GLN A 352 1.12 -31.74 -31.66
N GLU A 353 0.96 -32.69 -30.74
CA GLU A 353 1.54 -34.04 -30.78
C GLU A 353 1.04 -34.91 -31.97
N GLN A 354 -0.02 -34.48 -32.66
CA GLN A 354 -0.64 -35.18 -33.81
C GLN A 354 -0.41 -34.49 -35.17
N LYS A 355 0.41 -33.43 -35.27
CA LYS A 355 0.60 -32.66 -36.52
C LYS A 355 1.95 -32.91 -37.19
N THR A 356 1.95 -33.01 -38.53
CA THR A 356 3.18 -33.05 -39.32
C THR A 356 3.82 -31.65 -39.46
N PRO A 357 5.15 -31.55 -39.69
CA PRO A 357 5.86 -30.27 -39.69
C PRO A 357 5.33 -29.21 -40.67
N GLU A 358 4.82 -29.63 -41.82
CA GLU A 358 4.25 -28.71 -42.83
C GLU A 358 2.94 -28.07 -42.37
N GLN A 359 2.08 -28.82 -41.67
CA GLN A 359 0.84 -28.32 -41.09
C GLN A 359 1.10 -27.24 -40.03
N ILE A 360 2.22 -27.34 -39.32
CA ILE A 360 2.65 -26.35 -38.32
C ILE A 360 3.10 -25.04 -38.99
N ARG A 361 3.81 -25.11 -40.13
CA ARG A 361 4.19 -23.93 -40.93
C ARG A 361 2.96 -23.19 -41.45
N LEU A 362 2.02 -23.89 -42.10
CA LEU A 362 0.77 -23.31 -42.60
C LEU A 362 -0.08 -22.68 -41.49
N GLU A 363 -0.17 -23.31 -40.31
CA GLU A 363 -0.90 -22.73 -39.18
C GLU A 363 -0.22 -21.47 -38.61
N HIS A 364 1.11 -21.40 -38.62
CA HIS A 364 1.86 -20.19 -38.23
C HIS A 364 1.63 -19.01 -39.20
N GLU A 365 1.63 -19.28 -40.51
CA GLU A 365 1.40 -18.28 -41.55
C GLU A 365 -0.05 -17.74 -41.51
N MET A 366 -1.03 -18.63 -41.41
CA MET A 366 -2.43 -18.24 -41.21
C MET A 366 -2.65 -17.49 -39.88
N ALA A 367 -1.91 -17.83 -38.82
CA ALA A 367 -1.95 -17.10 -37.55
C ALA A 367 -1.29 -15.71 -37.63
N PHE A 368 -0.34 -15.48 -38.55
CA PHE A 368 0.23 -14.16 -38.82
C PHE A 368 -0.81 -13.26 -39.49
N LEU A 369 -1.39 -13.69 -40.61
CA LEU A 369 -2.45 -12.96 -41.33
C LEU A 369 -3.65 -12.64 -40.43
N ALA A 370 -4.07 -13.61 -39.60
CA ALA A 370 -5.15 -13.43 -38.64
C ALA A 370 -4.82 -12.39 -37.53
N ARG A 371 -3.54 -12.17 -37.19
CA ARG A 371 -3.12 -11.14 -36.22
C ARG A 371 -3.20 -9.74 -36.84
N GLU A 372 -2.88 -9.58 -38.11
CA GLU A 372 -2.99 -8.29 -38.82
C GLU A 372 -4.45 -7.84 -38.96
N ALA A 373 -5.33 -8.71 -39.47
CA ALA A 373 -6.76 -8.44 -39.57
C ALA A 373 -7.40 -8.06 -38.21
N LYS A 374 -6.88 -8.64 -37.11
CA LYS A 374 -7.33 -8.36 -35.73
C LYS A 374 -6.77 -7.06 -35.16
N ARG A 375 -5.60 -6.60 -35.62
CA ARG A 375 -5.09 -5.24 -35.34
C ARG A 375 -5.97 -4.19 -36.01
N ALA A 376 -6.34 -4.39 -37.28
CA ALA A 376 -7.24 -3.48 -38.02
C ALA A 376 -8.62 -3.32 -37.34
N ARG A 377 -9.29 -4.44 -36.99
CA ARG A 377 -10.61 -4.41 -36.33
C ARG A 377 -10.61 -3.69 -34.96
N ARG A 378 -9.48 -3.63 -34.25
CA ARG A 378 -9.40 -3.03 -32.91
C ARG A 378 -9.58 -1.52 -32.87
N ARG A 379 -9.44 -0.81 -34.00
CA ARG A 379 -9.66 0.66 -34.08
C ARG A 379 -11.13 1.10 -34.03
N LYS A 380 -12.12 0.21 -34.22
CA LYS A 380 -13.51 0.62 -34.52
C LYS A 380 -14.52 0.51 -33.37
N ASN A 381 -14.25 -0.27 -32.31
CA ASN A 381 -15.25 -0.60 -31.27
C ASN A 381 -14.86 -0.11 -29.86
N GLN A 382 -14.86 1.21 -29.64
CA GLN A 382 -14.87 1.83 -28.30
C GLN A 382 -16.13 2.70 -28.12
N ARG A 383 -17.25 2.12 -27.65
CA ARG A 383 -18.36 2.84 -26.99
C ARG A 383 -19.42 1.90 -26.40
N ILE A 384 -20.11 2.39 -25.35
CA ILE A 384 -21.36 1.90 -24.73
C ILE A 384 -21.31 0.62 -23.86
N ARG A 385 -21.59 0.78 -22.55
CA ARG A 385 -22.65 0.09 -21.75
C ARG A 385 -22.83 0.80 -20.39
N ALA A 386 -23.97 0.56 -19.70
CA ALA A 386 -24.44 1.35 -18.54
C ALA A 386 -24.93 0.46 -17.35
N ILE A 387 -25.51 1.10 -16.30
CA ILE A 387 -25.71 0.60 -14.92
C ILE A 387 -27.20 0.70 -14.50
N VAL A 388 -27.69 -0.19 -13.61
CA VAL A 388 -28.94 -0.06 -12.78
C VAL A 388 -28.72 -0.76 -11.40
N GLU A 389 -29.62 -0.60 -10.42
CA GLU A 389 -29.37 -0.59 -8.95
C GLU A 389 -30.03 -1.72 -8.09
N THR A 390 -30.18 -1.50 -6.76
CA THR A 390 -30.60 -2.43 -5.66
C THR A 390 -32.03 -2.12 -5.11
N PRO A 391 -32.60 -2.80 -4.06
CA PRO A 391 -32.45 -2.33 -2.65
C PRO A 391 -32.79 -3.28 -1.43
N SER A 392 -32.41 -2.86 -0.19
CA SER A 392 -33.01 -3.20 1.15
C SER A 392 -32.88 -4.67 1.70
N MET A 393 -33.26 -5.14 2.91
CA MET A 393 -33.74 -4.65 4.26
C MET A 393 -33.54 -5.81 5.32
N VAL A 394 -33.88 -5.87 6.64
CA VAL A 394 -34.51 -5.05 7.71
C VAL A 394 -33.90 -5.37 9.13
N THR A 395 -34.65 -5.56 10.25
CA THR A 395 -34.15 -5.48 11.67
C THR A 395 -34.85 -6.36 12.74
N ARG A 396 -34.16 -6.69 13.88
CA ARG A 396 -34.61 -6.65 15.31
C ARG A 396 -33.50 -7.12 16.32
N SER A 397 -33.71 -7.05 17.64
CA SER A 397 -32.71 -7.19 18.76
C SER A 397 -33.06 -8.34 19.75
N PHE A 398 -32.39 -8.67 20.89
CA PHE A 398 -31.38 -8.07 21.82
C PHE A 398 -30.60 -9.24 22.56
N PRO A 399 -29.99 -9.23 23.80
CA PRO A 399 -29.77 -8.22 24.86
C PRO A 399 -28.32 -8.05 25.43
N PHE A 400 -27.84 -8.85 26.41
CA PHE A 400 -26.75 -8.57 27.41
C PHE A 400 -26.07 -9.90 27.87
N VAL A 401 -24.87 -10.03 28.49
CA VAL A 401 -23.93 -9.15 29.26
C VAL A 401 -22.44 -9.57 29.03
N SER A 402 -21.47 -8.69 29.36
CA SER A 402 -20.05 -8.92 29.76
C SER A 402 -18.93 -8.56 28.76
N ARG A 403 -17.74 -8.20 29.29
CA ARG A 403 -16.81 -7.20 28.70
C ARG A 403 -15.48 -7.76 28.17
N LEU A 404 -15.04 -7.20 27.04
CA LEU A 404 -13.68 -7.26 26.46
C LEU A 404 -13.46 -6.01 25.57
N LEU A 405 -12.23 -5.52 25.39
CA LEU A 405 -11.95 -4.25 24.67
C LEU A 405 -11.19 -4.49 23.35
N PHE A 406 -11.76 -4.17 22.19
CA PHE A 406 -11.18 -4.55 20.90
C PHE A 406 -10.79 -3.36 20.00
N TYR A 407 -9.65 -3.46 19.31
CA TYR A 407 -9.10 -2.42 18.44
C TYR A 407 -8.79 -2.95 17.03
N VAL A 408 -9.30 -2.29 15.98
CA VAL A 408 -9.07 -2.63 14.57
C VAL A 408 -8.37 -1.46 13.88
N PHE A 409 -7.21 -1.73 13.26
CA PHE A 409 -6.29 -0.72 12.74
C PHE A 409 -5.59 -1.20 11.45
N ASP A 410 -5.19 -0.27 10.58
CA ASP A 410 -4.51 -0.57 9.31
C ASP A 410 -2.98 -0.73 9.47
N LEU A 411 -2.55 -1.97 9.71
CA LEU A 411 -1.14 -2.42 9.61
C LEU A 411 -1.03 -3.68 8.75
N GLU A 412 -0.49 -3.53 7.52
CA GLU A 412 0.11 -4.64 6.78
C GLU A 412 1.14 -5.34 7.67
N GLU A 413 0.79 -6.56 8.10
CA GLU A 413 1.52 -7.45 9.03
C GLU A 413 2.37 -6.75 10.11
N GLU A 414 1.72 -6.50 11.26
CA GLU A 414 2.25 -6.62 12.64
C GLU A 414 2.73 -5.36 13.39
N VAL A 415 2.89 -5.62 14.71
CA VAL A 415 3.57 -4.89 15.79
C VAL A 415 2.66 -4.04 16.69
N PHE A 416 2.44 -4.57 17.90
CA PHE A 416 2.64 -3.82 19.15
C PHE A 416 2.97 -4.77 20.32
N PRO A 417 4.25 -4.91 20.70
CA PRO A 417 4.66 -5.37 22.02
C PRO A 417 4.99 -4.14 22.88
N LEU A 418 3.99 -3.55 23.55
CA LEU A 418 4.14 -2.66 24.72
C LEU A 418 2.77 -2.12 25.18
N LEU A 419 2.10 -2.91 26.02
CA LEU A 419 1.30 -2.42 27.14
C LEU A 419 1.56 -3.39 28.30
N GLN A 420 2.08 -2.86 29.40
CA GLN A 420 2.39 -3.55 30.67
C GLN A 420 2.03 -2.60 31.81
#